data_AF-A0A1V5PM25-F1
#
_entry.id   AF-A0A1V5PM25-F1
#
_cell.length_a   1.000
_cell.length_b   1.000
_cell.length_c   1.000
_cell.angle_alpha   90.00
_cell.angle_beta   90.00
_cell.angle_gamma   90.00
#
_symmetry.space_group_name_H-M   'P 1'
#
loop_
_entity.id
_entity.type
_entity.pdbx_description
1 polymer ?
#
loop_
_entity_poly.entity_id
_entity_poly.type
_entity_poly.pdbx_seq_one_letter_code
_entity_poly.pdbx_strand_id
1 'polypeptide(L)'
;MKYTFTILMCFLYLLLSSGSLLAEDKAKEAEKHAIAGLQAFQAGIFEDAEKELSLAVKLDPKKVDYRRVLGTIYVRLSKYDKAIEQYVSALKLKPDDVELNYNLGYIYDFHKSDPAKAKNYYSKCLKLDPKGQFAENTYLYLGKIYFTEKNYDKAIAQYKGAAALKDSNAGVALYNLGLCYIKTDKLDIAEKELLESAKLMPTQALIYAALGELYMKKKDYSKVIENYQKAILYDSSNISYHIELAQAYESKGDLDSALSEYNTAISQNSKDAKLHYLAGSIYNKKGDFLKASEELTLAVELEINNKLYKETLAKVQSKIPVATPTPVQLDPPVTPVEGSSVSLSIKILEPPGFSQGSYQCNASKVRIVGIATAPSGSGIVEVLIDNVPARLSRVQENYSSEIPREGSSLQFEGEALLTLGDNHVKISAMDKTRTRIETIFIIKRLE
;
A
#
# COMPACT_ATOMS: atom_id res chain seq x y z
N MET A 1 27.58 -85.76 1.67
CA MET A 1 26.73 -84.73 2.31
C MET A 1 27.50 -83.68 3.11
N LYS A 2 28.52 -84.03 3.92
CA LYS A 2 29.33 -83.02 4.65
C LYS A 2 30.15 -82.09 3.74
N TYR A 3 30.77 -82.60 2.69
CA TYR A 3 31.61 -81.79 1.77
C TYR A 3 30.83 -80.79 0.91
N THR A 4 29.61 -81.15 0.48
CA THR A 4 28.73 -80.26 -0.30
C THR A 4 28.22 -79.07 0.53
N PHE A 5 28.03 -79.24 1.83
CA PHE A 5 27.61 -78.17 2.74
C PHE A 5 28.73 -77.16 3.00
N THR A 6 29.97 -77.63 3.19
CA THR A 6 31.14 -76.76 3.40
C THR A 6 31.47 -75.94 2.14
N ILE A 7 31.38 -76.53 0.95
CA ILE A 7 31.61 -75.82 -0.31
C ILE A 7 30.55 -74.74 -0.52
N LEU A 8 29.27 -75.04 -0.23
CA LEU A 8 28.18 -74.06 -0.32
C LEU A 8 28.37 -72.89 0.66
N MET A 9 28.81 -73.16 1.90
CA MET A 9 29.14 -72.12 2.87
C MET A 9 30.34 -71.25 2.46
N CYS A 10 31.39 -71.84 1.88
CA CYS A 10 32.53 -71.07 1.35
C CYS A 10 32.13 -70.20 0.14
N PHE A 11 31.29 -70.69 -0.76
CA PHE A 11 30.74 -69.90 -1.86
C PHE A 11 29.84 -68.78 -1.36
N LEU A 12 28.97 -69.04 -0.37
CA LEU A 12 28.16 -68.01 0.26
C LEU A 12 29.05 -66.95 0.93
N TYR A 13 30.11 -67.37 1.63
CA TYR A 13 31.04 -66.47 2.30
C TYR A 13 31.84 -65.63 1.30
N LEU A 14 32.30 -66.21 0.18
CA LEU A 14 32.97 -65.49 -0.91
C LEU A 14 32.04 -64.51 -1.63
N LEU A 15 30.77 -64.88 -1.84
CA LEU A 15 29.75 -63.99 -2.40
C LEU A 15 29.39 -62.86 -1.42
N LEU A 16 29.35 -63.14 -0.12
CA LEU A 16 29.14 -62.14 0.92
C LEU A 16 30.35 -61.19 1.04
N SER A 17 31.58 -61.71 0.98
CA SER A 17 32.81 -60.92 1.10
C SER A 17 33.12 -60.09 -0.15
N SER A 18 32.81 -60.61 -1.35
CA SER A 18 32.92 -59.85 -2.60
C SER A 18 31.81 -58.80 -2.74
N GLY A 19 30.60 -59.13 -2.28
CA GLY A 19 29.49 -58.18 -2.18
C GLY A 19 29.79 -57.02 -1.21
N SER A 20 30.44 -57.30 -0.08
CA SER A 20 30.84 -56.25 0.87
C SER A 20 31.94 -55.34 0.32
N LEU A 21 32.93 -55.89 -0.39
CA LEU A 21 34.01 -55.10 -1.00
C LEU A 21 33.48 -54.16 -2.11
N LEU A 22 32.62 -54.67 -3.00
CA LEU A 22 31.97 -53.86 -4.04
C LEU A 22 31.05 -52.77 -3.47
N ALA A 23 30.39 -53.04 -2.35
CA ALA A 23 29.57 -52.04 -1.66
C ALA A 23 30.44 -50.95 -1.03
N GLU A 24 31.60 -51.31 -0.49
CA GLU A 24 32.56 -50.36 0.08
C GLU A 24 33.17 -49.45 -0.98
N ASP A 25 33.53 -49.98 -2.14
CA ASP A 25 34.06 -49.19 -3.27
C ASP A 25 33.00 -48.20 -3.80
N LYS A 26 31.74 -48.64 -3.92
CA LYS A 26 30.64 -47.75 -4.31
C LYS A 26 30.36 -46.65 -3.28
N ALA A 27 30.49 -46.96 -1.99
CA ALA A 27 30.28 -45.97 -0.93
C ALA A 27 31.36 -44.88 -0.96
N LYS A 28 32.63 -45.26 -1.17
CA LYS A 28 33.75 -44.31 -1.33
C LYS A 28 33.56 -43.41 -2.56
N GLU A 29 33.15 -43.98 -3.69
CA GLU A 29 32.88 -43.18 -4.89
C GLU A 29 31.66 -42.27 -4.69
N ALA A 30 30.61 -42.76 -4.01
CA ALA A 30 29.46 -41.94 -3.64
C ALA A 30 29.85 -40.74 -2.77
N GLU A 31 30.74 -40.94 -1.80
CA GLU A 31 31.26 -39.88 -0.93
C GLU A 31 32.06 -38.84 -1.70
N LYS A 32 32.91 -39.26 -2.64
CA LYS A 32 33.64 -38.35 -3.52
C LYS A 32 32.71 -37.46 -4.34
N HIS A 33 31.68 -38.05 -4.95
CA HIS A 33 30.65 -37.29 -5.66
C HIS A 33 29.86 -36.37 -4.71
N ALA A 34 29.57 -36.79 -3.48
CA ALA A 34 28.91 -35.94 -2.50
C ALA A 34 29.76 -34.73 -2.10
N ILE A 35 31.06 -34.91 -1.89
CA ILE A 35 32.00 -33.82 -1.59
C ILE A 35 32.08 -32.85 -2.77
N ALA A 36 32.23 -33.35 -4.00
CA ALA A 36 32.26 -32.52 -5.20
C ALA A 36 30.95 -31.71 -5.34
N GLY A 37 29.80 -32.34 -5.12
CA GLY A 37 28.51 -31.66 -5.16
C GLY A 37 28.34 -30.61 -4.07
N LEU A 38 28.83 -30.86 -2.86
CA LEU A 38 28.84 -29.87 -1.77
C LEU A 38 29.75 -28.67 -2.06
N GLN A 39 30.93 -28.91 -2.66
CA GLN A 39 31.83 -27.84 -3.09
C GLN A 39 31.20 -26.98 -4.19
N ALA A 40 30.59 -27.61 -5.20
CA ALA A 40 29.85 -26.90 -6.24
C ALA A 40 28.69 -26.09 -5.66
N PHE A 41 27.97 -26.64 -4.67
CA PHE A 41 26.89 -25.93 -3.98
C PHE A 41 27.39 -24.69 -3.22
N GLN A 42 28.52 -24.80 -2.51
CA GLN A 42 29.17 -23.68 -1.84
C GLN A 42 29.65 -22.61 -2.83
N ALA A 43 30.11 -23.03 -4.01
CA ALA A 43 30.51 -22.14 -5.10
C ALA A 43 29.32 -21.51 -5.85
N GLY A 44 28.07 -21.88 -5.53
CA GLY A 44 26.87 -21.40 -6.21
C GLY A 44 26.63 -22.01 -7.60
N ILE A 45 27.35 -23.07 -7.96
CA ILE A 45 27.24 -23.77 -9.24
C ILE A 45 26.21 -24.90 -9.07
N PHE A 46 24.93 -24.53 -9.07
CA PHE A 46 23.84 -25.41 -8.64
C PHE A 46 23.59 -26.59 -9.58
N GLU A 47 23.86 -26.45 -10.88
CA GLU A 47 23.72 -27.51 -11.88
C GLU A 47 24.74 -28.63 -11.68
N ASP A 48 26.01 -28.27 -11.43
CA ASP A 48 27.07 -29.24 -11.12
C ASP A 48 26.81 -29.89 -9.76
N ALA A 49 26.34 -29.11 -8.78
CA ALA A 49 25.94 -29.64 -7.48
C ALA A 49 24.80 -30.68 -7.60
N GLU A 50 23.77 -30.39 -8.42
CA GLU A 50 22.67 -31.32 -8.71
C GLU A 50 23.22 -32.60 -9.36
N LYS A 51 24.09 -32.48 -10.35
CA LYS A 51 24.67 -33.61 -11.08
C LYS A 51 25.46 -34.53 -10.16
N GLU A 52 26.43 -33.98 -9.42
CA GLU A 52 27.33 -34.74 -8.55
C GLU A 52 26.56 -35.40 -7.39
N LEU A 53 25.65 -34.70 -6.72
CA LEU A 53 24.84 -35.31 -5.66
C LEU A 53 23.80 -36.31 -6.17
N SER A 54 23.29 -36.15 -7.39
CA SER A 54 22.45 -37.17 -8.01
C SER A 54 23.23 -38.47 -8.25
N LEU A 55 24.52 -38.39 -8.59
CA LEU A 55 25.39 -39.56 -8.70
C LEU A 55 25.65 -40.18 -7.32
N ALA A 56 25.95 -39.37 -6.30
CA ALA A 56 26.12 -39.85 -4.93
C ALA A 56 24.89 -40.63 -4.43
N VAL A 57 23.68 -40.11 -4.65
CA VAL A 57 22.42 -40.79 -4.30
C VAL A 57 22.19 -42.08 -5.08
N LYS A 58 22.63 -42.16 -6.35
CA LYS A 58 22.54 -43.39 -7.15
C LYS A 58 23.50 -44.47 -6.68
N LEU A 59 24.71 -44.09 -6.28
CA LEU A 59 25.77 -44.99 -5.84
C LEU A 59 25.52 -45.51 -4.41
N ASP A 60 25.04 -44.66 -3.52
CA ASP A 60 24.61 -45.03 -2.16
C ASP A 60 23.20 -44.49 -1.85
N PRO A 61 22.14 -45.22 -2.27
CA PRO A 61 20.76 -44.77 -2.10
C PRO A 61 20.26 -44.81 -0.65
N LYS A 62 21.01 -45.45 0.27
CA LYS A 62 20.64 -45.59 1.69
C LYS A 62 21.21 -44.47 2.56
N LYS A 63 22.16 -43.68 2.06
CA LYS A 63 22.68 -42.51 2.77
C LYS A 63 21.65 -41.37 2.77
N VAL A 64 21.07 -41.12 3.94
CA VAL A 64 20.06 -40.07 4.15
C VAL A 64 20.61 -38.68 3.83
N ASP A 65 21.85 -38.41 4.20
CA ASP A 65 22.48 -37.08 4.03
C ASP A 65 22.55 -36.65 2.57
N TYR A 66 22.88 -37.56 1.64
CA TYR A 66 22.96 -37.21 0.22
C TYR A 66 21.61 -36.77 -0.34
N ARG A 67 20.53 -37.46 0.06
CA ARG A 67 19.16 -37.09 -0.32
C ARG A 67 18.72 -35.77 0.30
N ARG A 68 19.11 -35.51 1.56
CA ARG A 68 18.83 -34.25 2.26
C ARG A 68 19.50 -33.06 1.56
N VAL A 69 20.79 -33.19 1.23
CA VAL A 69 21.52 -32.12 0.53
C VAL A 69 20.98 -31.94 -0.88
N LEU A 70 20.73 -33.03 -1.62
CA LEU A 70 20.14 -32.94 -2.97
C LEU A 70 18.75 -32.28 -2.95
N GLY A 71 17.91 -32.61 -1.96
CA GLY A 71 16.63 -31.94 -1.75
C GLY A 71 16.79 -30.44 -1.48
N THR A 72 17.82 -30.05 -0.73
CA THR A 72 18.14 -28.63 -0.44
C THR A 72 18.53 -27.88 -1.71
N ILE A 73 19.35 -28.51 -2.56
CA ILE A 73 19.71 -27.96 -3.88
C ILE A 73 18.46 -27.79 -4.74
N TYR A 74 17.57 -28.77 -4.75
CA TYR A 74 16.31 -28.66 -5.48
C TYR A 74 15.43 -27.51 -4.99
N VAL A 75 15.39 -27.23 -3.68
CA VAL A 75 14.71 -26.02 -3.16
C VAL A 75 15.35 -24.75 -3.71
N ARG A 76 16.69 -24.66 -3.71
CA ARG A 76 17.42 -23.49 -4.24
C ARG A 76 17.21 -23.26 -5.73
N LEU A 77 17.05 -24.35 -6.48
CA LEU A 77 16.69 -24.34 -7.90
C LEU A 77 15.18 -24.18 -8.16
N SER A 78 14.36 -23.96 -7.12
CA SER A 78 12.89 -23.92 -7.21
C SER A 78 12.23 -25.18 -7.80
N LYS A 79 12.94 -26.32 -7.78
CA LYS A 79 12.46 -27.64 -8.24
C LYS A 79 11.76 -28.38 -7.09
N TYR A 80 10.69 -27.80 -6.55
CA TYR A 80 10.06 -28.25 -5.30
C TYR A 80 9.53 -29.69 -5.32
N ASP A 81 9.01 -30.19 -6.44
CA ASP A 81 8.54 -31.59 -6.53
C ASP A 81 9.68 -32.60 -6.40
N LYS A 82 10.83 -32.29 -7.01
CA LYS A 82 12.04 -33.12 -6.85
C LYS A 82 12.57 -33.05 -5.42
N ALA A 83 12.53 -31.89 -4.78
CA ALA A 83 12.92 -31.74 -3.38
C ALA A 83 12.04 -32.61 -2.46
N ILE A 84 10.71 -32.56 -2.64
CA ILE A 84 9.76 -33.41 -1.91
C ILE A 84 10.09 -34.89 -2.11
N GLU A 85 10.34 -35.32 -3.34
CA GLU A 85 10.68 -36.71 -3.64
C GLU A 85 11.93 -37.17 -2.86
N GLN A 86 12.99 -36.36 -2.85
CA GLN A 86 14.22 -36.69 -2.13
C GLN A 86 14.01 -36.72 -0.61
N TYR A 87 13.31 -35.73 -0.05
CA TYR A 87 13.04 -35.66 1.38
C TYR A 87 12.12 -36.78 1.87
N VAL A 88 11.07 -37.11 1.12
CA VAL A 88 10.17 -38.24 1.44
C VAL A 88 10.94 -39.56 1.37
N SER A 89 11.82 -39.73 0.37
CA SER A 89 12.68 -40.92 0.27
C SER A 89 13.68 -41.01 1.42
N ALA A 90 14.23 -39.87 1.86
CA ALA A 90 15.12 -39.80 3.02
C ALA A 90 14.37 -40.14 4.32
N LEU A 91 13.14 -39.66 4.50
CA LEU A 91 12.30 -40.00 5.66
C LEU A 91 11.89 -41.48 5.71
N LYS A 92 11.77 -42.17 4.57
CA LYS A 92 11.55 -43.64 4.58
C LYS A 92 12.72 -44.39 5.22
N LEU A 93 13.93 -43.85 5.14
CA LEU A 93 15.15 -44.44 5.70
C LEU A 93 15.36 -44.00 7.16
N LYS A 94 15.05 -42.74 7.48
CA LYS A 94 15.11 -42.18 8.83
C LYS A 94 13.82 -41.40 9.12
N PRO A 95 12.77 -42.08 9.64
CA PRO A 95 11.46 -41.46 9.87
C PRO A 95 11.46 -40.31 10.87
N ASP A 96 12.40 -40.33 11.81
CA ASP A 96 12.50 -39.41 12.94
C ASP A 96 13.54 -38.30 12.70
N ASP A 97 13.63 -37.80 11.46
CA ASP A 97 14.54 -36.71 11.12
C ASP A 97 13.84 -35.35 11.22
N VAL A 98 14.30 -34.52 12.17
CA VAL A 98 13.72 -33.20 12.48
C VAL A 98 13.81 -32.26 11.29
N GLU A 99 14.99 -32.19 10.65
CA GLU A 99 15.26 -31.25 9.56
C GLU A 99 14.43 -31.58 8.32
N LEU A 100 14.32 -32.86 7.97
CA LEU A 100 13.50 -33.28 6.84
C LEU A 100 12.02 -32.94 7.04
N ASN A 101 11.49 -33.13 8.26
CA ASN A 101 10.12 -32.74 8.59
C ASN A 101 9.95 -31.20 8.51
N TYR A 102 10.90 -30.43 9.04
CA TYR A 102 10.88 -28.96 8.90
C TYR A 102 10.87 -28.51 7.43
N ASN A 103 11.79 -29.04 6.62
CA ASN A 103 11.93 -28.65 5.21
C ASN A 103 10.71 -29.04 4.36
N LEU A 104 10.11 -30.21 4.61
CA LEU A 104 8.86 -30.60 3.95
C LEU A 104 7.70 -29.69 4.38
N GLY A 105 7.61 -29.36 5.67
CA GLY A 105 6.62 -28.40 6.18
C GLY A 105 6.71 -27.07 5.44
N TYR A 106 7.93 -26.53 5.31
CA TYR A 106 8.21 -25.29 4.59
C TYR A 106 7.80 -25.33 3.12
N ILE A 107 8.15 -26.39 2.39
CA ILE A 107 7.76 -26.51 0.99
C ILE A 107 6.25 -26.57 0.83
N TYR A 108 5.56 -27.34 1.68
CA TYR A 108 4.11 -27.45 1.59
C TYR A 108 3.39 -26.15 1.93
N ASP A 109 3.90 -25.37 2.89
CA ASP A 109 3.32 -24.07 3.27
C ASP A 109 3.52 -23.03 2.17
N PHE A 110 4.77 -22.77 1.78
CA PHE A 110 5.11 -21.60 0.95
C PHE A 110 5.07 -21.87 -0.56
N HIS A 111 5.19 -23.12 -1.00
CA HIS A 111 5.35 -23.42 -2.43
C HIS A 111 4.25 -24.32 -3.00
N LYS A 112 3.58 -25.11 -2.16
CA LYS A 112 2.43 -25.93 -2.58
C LYS A 112 1.10 -25.40 -2.09
N SER A 113 1.09 -24.40 -1.19
CA SER A 113 -0.11 -23.85 -0.57
C SER A 113 -1.02 -24.94 0.01
N ASP A 114 -0.41 -25.96 0.63
CA ASP A 114 -1.08 -27.10 1.28
C ASP A 114 -0.87 -27.03 2.81
N PRO A 115 -1.65 -26.17 3.50
CA PRO A 115 -1.47 -25.95 4.94
C PRO A 115 -1.75 -27.20 5.77
N ALA A 116 -2.54 -28.15 5.26
CA ALA A 116 -2.83 -29.40 5.94
C ALA A 116 -1.58 -30.30 6.02
N LYS A 117 -0.87 -30.48 4.90
CA LYS A 117 0.41 -31.22 4.90
C LYS A 117 1.49 -30.46 5.66
N ALA A 118 1.58 -29.15 5.49
CA ALA A 118 2.53 -28.32 6.23
C ALA A 118 2.38 -28.54 7.74
N LYS A 119 1.15 -28.44 8.28
CA LYS A 119 0.85 -28.70 9.68
C LYS A 119 1.29 -30.09 10.15
N ASN A 120 1.08 -31.13 9.34
CA ASN A 120 1.47 -32.49 9.69
C ASN A 120 3.00 -32.60 9.88
N TYR A 121 3.77 -32.14 8.90
CA TYR A 121 5.23 -32.18 8.95
C TYR A 121 5.81 -31.29 10.05
N TYR A 122 5.32 -30.07 10.21
CA TYR A 122 5.73 -29.21 11.31
C TYR A 122 5.38 -29.79 12.69
N SER A 123 4.22 -30.41 12.85
CA SER A 123 3.85 -31.08 14.11
C SER A 123 4.78 -32.25 14.44
N LYS A 124 5.22 -33.01 13.42
CA LYS A 124 6.24 -34.06 13.58
C LYS A 124 7.58 -33.47 13.99
N CYS A 125 8.02 -32.39 13.34
CA CYS A 125 9.25 -31.67 13.69
C CYS A 125 9.28 -31.30 15.18
N LEU A 126 8.23 -30.64 15.68
CA LEU A 126 8.15 -30.25 17.10
C LEU A 126 7.95 -31.41 18.07
N LYS A 127 7.31 -32.51 17.63
CA LYS A 127 7.21 -33.72 18.45
C LYS A 127 8.57 -34.37 18.67
N LEU A 128 9.42 -34.36 17.63
CA LEU A 128 10.76 -34.94 17.68
C LEU A 128 11.72 -34.07 18.48
N ASP A 129 11.69 -32.75 18.25
CA ASP A 129 12.58 -31.81 18.94
C ASP A 129 11.89 -30.46 19.21
N PRO A 130 11.17 -30.33 20.35
CA PRO A 130 10.40 -29.13 20.68
C PRO A 130 11.27 -27.93 21.10
N LYS A 131 12.58 -28.10 21.29
CA LYS A 131 13.51 -27.02 21.69
C LYS A 131 14.75 -26.94 20.79
N GLY A 132 14.71 -27.64 19.66
CA GLY A 132 15.81 -27.70 18.71
C GLY A 132 15.95 -26.45 17.86
N GLN A 133 16.98 -26.48 17.00
CA GLN A 133 17.31 -25.37 16.10
C GLN A 133 16.16 -24.94 15.16
N PHE A 134 15.24 -25.85 14.85
CA PHE A 134 14.09 -25.57 13.99
C PHE A 134 12.81 -25.23 14.76
N ALA A 135 12.82 -25.38 16.09
CA ALA A 135 11.59 -25.31 16.89
C ALA A 135 10.95 -23.92 16.84
N GLU A 136 11.73 -22.85 17.02
CA GLU A 136 11.21 -21.47 17.03
C GLU A 136 10.47 -21.14 15.73
N ASN A 137 11.12 -21.36 14.58
CA ASN A 137 10.51 -21.12 13.27
C ASN A 137 9.30 -22.04 13.03
N THR A 138 9.37 -23.31 13.45
CA THR A 138 8.26 -24.26 13.29
C THR A 138 7.03 -23.83 14.09
N TYR A 139 7.23 -23.38 15.33
CA TYR A 139 6.17 -22.79 16.15
C TYR A 139 5.57 -21.55 15.48
N LEU A 140 6.40 -20.64 14.96
CA LEU A 140 5.94 -19.44 14.25
C LEU A 140 5.11 -19.77 13.00
N TYR A 141 5.55 -20.74 12.18
CA TYR A 141 4.83 -21.15 10.98
C TYR A 141 3.50 -21.85 11.31
N LEU A 142 3.49 -22.79 12.25
CA LEU A 142 2.24 -23.40 12.71
C LEU A 142 1.28 -22.36 13.30
N GLY A 143 1.81 -21.42 14.10
CA GLY A 143 1.05 -20.31 14.66
C GLY A 143 0.39 -19.48 13.57
N LYS A 144 1.14 -19.14 12.50
CA LYS A 144 0.62 -18.37 11.35
C LYS A 144 -0.48 -19.12 10.61
N ILE A 145 -0.31 -20.43 10.38
CA ILE A 145 -1.32 -21.25 9.72
C ILE A 145 -2.61 -21.25 10.57
N TYR A 146 -2.50 -21.53 11.87
CA TYR A 146 -3.67 -21.52 12.76
C TYR A 146 -4.33 -20.15 12.89
N PHE A 147 -3.55 -19.07 12.91
CA PHE A 147 -4.07 -17.70 12.93
C PHE A 147 -4.88 -17.38 11.68
N THR A 148 -4.36 -17.77 10.50
CA THR A 148 -5.06 -17.60 9.21
C THR A 148 -6.36 -18.41 9.15
N GLU A 149 -6.36 -19.62 9.74
CA GLU A 149 -7.56 -20.45 9.92
C GLU A 149 -8.51 -19.92 11.02
N LYS A 150 -8.19 -18.78 11.65
CA LYS A 150 -8.91 -18.19 12.80
C LYS A 150 -8.99 -19.12 14.02
N ASN A 151 -8.15 -20.15 14.09
CA ASN A 151 -8.01 -21.02 15.25
C ASN A 151 -7.04 -20.38 16.26
N TYR A 152 -7.48 -19.30 16.89
CA TYR A 152 -6.62 -18.47 17.73
C TYR A 152 -6.08 -19.21 18.96
N ASP A 153 -6.83 -20.17 19.52
CA ASP A 153 -6.34 -20.95 20.67
C ASP A 153 -5.12 -21.82 20.31
N LYS A 154 -5.15 -22.48 19.15
CA LYS A 154 -3.99 -23.23 18.65
C LYS A 154 -2.86 -22.29 18.27
N ALA A 155 -3.15 -21.16 17.63
CA ALA A 155 -2.13 -20.15 17.29
C ALA A 155 -1.40 -19.65 18.54
N ILE A 156 -2.15 -19.29 19.60
CA ILE A 156 -1.61 -18.88 20.90
C ILE A 156 -0.70 -19.95 21.48
N ALA A 157 -1.11 -21.23 21.45
CA ALA A 157 -0.28 -22.32 21.96
C ALA A 157 1.07 -22.40 21.21
N GLN A 158 1.07 -22.24 19.88
CA GLN A 158 2.31 -22.29 19.11
C GLN A 158 3.19 -21.07 19.36
N TYR A 159 2.64 -19.86 19.33
CA TYR A 159 3.42 -18.65 19.57
C TYR A 159 3.96 -18.57 21.01
N LYS A 160 3.26 -19.12 22.00
CA LYS A 160 3.81 -19.34 23.35
C LYS A 160 5.00 -20.29 23.35
N GLY A 161 4.92 -21.36 22.56
CA GLY A 161 6.03 -22.28 22.33
C GLY A 161 7.27 -21.56 21.81
N ALA A 162 7.12 -20.74 20.75
CA ALA A 162 8.21 -19.92 20.21
C ALA A 162 8.77 -18.93 21.25
N ALA A 163 7.91 -18.15 21.90
CA ALA A 163 8.33 -17.15 22.89
C ALA A 163 9.06 -17.77 24.10
N ALA A 164 8.73 -19.00 24.48
CA ALA A 164 9.36 -19.71 25.59
C ALA A 164 10.81 -20.12 25.31
N LEU A 165 11.22 -20.22 24.04
CA LEU A 165 12.60 -20.54 23.66
C LEU A 165 13.55 -19.36 23.91
N LYS A 166 13.02 -18.13 23.92
CA LYS A 166 13.80 -16.88 24.13
C LYS A 166 14.95 -16.70 23.13
N ASP A 167 14.76 -17.19 21.92
CA ASP A 167 15.70 -17.05 20.81
C ASP A 167 15.46 -15.72 20.07
N SER A 168 16.16 -15.53 18.94
CA SER A 168 16.17 -14.28 18.19
C SER A 168 14.80 -13.79 17.71
N ASN A 169 13.83 -14.69 17.52
CA ASN A 169 12.49 -14.33 17.08
C ASN A 169 11.46 -14.24 18.22
N ALA A 170 11.91 -14.21 19.49
CA ALA A 170 11.02 -14.05 20.64
C ALA A 170 10.12 -12.81 20.52
N GLY A 171 10.65 -11.69 20.02
CA GLY A 171 9.85 -10.50 19.73
C GLY A 171 8.74 -10.75 18.72
N VAL A 172 9.03 -11.47 17.63
CA VAL A 172 8.04 -11.81 16.59
C VAL A 172 6.95 -12.73 17.16
N ALA A 173 7.31 -13.67 18.02
CA ALA A 173 6.36 -14.53 18.71
C ALA A 173 5.43 -13.73 19.64
N LEU A 174 5.97 -12.82 20.43
CA LEU A 174 5.22 -11.94 21.34
C LEU A 174 4.28 -10.99 20.58
N TYR A 175 4.73 -10.40 19.47
CA TYR A 175 3.88 -9.61 18.58
C TYR A 175 2.66 -10.42 18.10
N ASN A 176 2.90 -11.61 17.58
CA ASN A 176 1.81 -12.47 17.08
C ASN A 176 0.88 -12.98 18.20
N LEU A 177 1.41 -13.22 19.41
CA LEU A 177 0.57 -13.47 20.60
C LEU A 177 -0.34 -12.29 20.90
N GLY A 178 0.20 -11.08 20.88
CA GLY A 178 -0.54 -9.84 21.02
C GLY A 178 -1.72 -9.75 20.06
N LEU A 179 -1.47 -10.00 18.76
CA LEU A 179 -2.52 -10.03 17.74
C LEU A 179 -3.59 -11.10 18.03
N CYS A 180 -3.20 -12.32 18.42
CA CYS A 180 -4.16 -13.36 18.78
C CYS A 180 -5.03 -12.95 19.97
N TYR A 181 -4.44 -12.30 20.97
CA TYR A 181 -5.16 -11.82 22.15
C TYR A 181 -6.09 -10.65 21.84
N ILE A 182 -5.74 -9.76 20.92
CA ILE A 182 -6.64 -8.74 20.36
C ILE A 182 -7.86 -9.41 19.69
N LYS A 183 -7.65 -10.46 18.87
CA LYS A 183 -8.75 -11.16 18.18
C LYS A 183 -9.63 -11.98 19.11
N THR A 184 -9.13 -12.37 20.28
CA THR A 184 -9.88 -13.12 21.31
C THR A 184 -10.35 -12.24 22.47
N ASP A 185 -10.28 -10.91 22.31
CA ASP A 185 -10.73 -9.89 23.27
C ASP A 185 -10.06 -9.96 24.66
N LYS A 186 -8.87 -10.56 24.74
CA LYS A 186 -8.05 -10.63 25.96
C LYS A 186 -7.08 -9.45 26.00
N LEU A 187 -7.63 -8.24 26.05
CA LEU A 187 -6.90 -7.01 25.75
C LEU A 187 -5.75 -6.72 26.75
N ASP A 188 -5.88 -7.07 28.03
CA ASP A 188 -4.79 -6.83 29.00
C ASP A 188 -3.59 -7.75 28.79
N ILE A 189 -3.86 -8.98 28.35
CA ILE A 189 -2.79 -9.93 27.99
C ILE A 189 -2.13 -9.45 26.70
N ALA A 190 -2.92 -9.02 25.71
CA ALA A 190 -2.38 -8.44 24.48
C ALA A 190 -1.46 -7.25 24.74
N GLU A 191 -1.85 -6.33 25.63
CA GLU A 191 -1.02 -5.18 26.02
C GLU A 191 0.33 -5.63 26.54
N LYS A 192 0.34 -6.57 27.49
CA LYS A 192 1.56 -7.10 28.08
C LYS A 192 2.49 -7.70 27.03
N GLU A 193 1.98 -8.58 26.17
CA GLU A 193 2.81 -9.25 25.16
C GLU A 193 3.34 -8.27 24.11
N LEU A 194 2.52 -7.30 23.67
CA LEU A 194 2.93 -6.29 22.68
C LEU A 194 3.95 -5.30 23.26
N LEU A 195 3.81 -4.90 24.52
CA LEU A 195 4.81 -4.04 25.18
C LEU A 195 6.14 -4.77 25.34
N GLU A 196 6.14 -6.06 25.65
CA GLU A 196 7.37 -6.85 25.70
C GLU A 196 7.98 -7.02 24.30
N SER A 197 7.15 -7.25 23.28
CA SER A 197 7.58 -7.26 21.89
C SER A 197 8.23 -5.92 21.49
N ALA A 198 7.67 -4.79 21.92
CA ALA A 198 8.20 -3.46 21.62
C ALA A 198 9.56 -3.22 22.31
N LYS A 199 9.81 -3.81 23.48
CA LYS A 199 11.15 -3.74 24.11
C LYS A 199 12.20 -4.51 23.32
N LEU A 200 11.85 -5.68 22.77
CA LEU A 200 12.77 -6.51 21.99
C LEU A 200 12.99 -5.98 20.57
N MET A 201 11.99 -5.30 20.01
CA MET A 201 12.01 -4.81 18.63
C MET A 201 11.52 -3.34 18.57
N PRO A 202 12.26 -2.38 19.15
CA PRO A 202 11.77 -1.03 19.44
C PRO A 202 11.51 -0.16 18.21
N THR A 203 12.02 -0.53 17.04
CA THR A 203 11.87 0.24 15.79
C THR A 203 10.84 -0.37 14.84
N GLN A 204 10.12 -1.41 15.24
CA GLN A 204 9.15 -2.08 14.36
C GLN A 204 7.79 -1.37 14.42
N ALA A 205 7.49 -0.57 13.40
CA ALA A 205 6.24 0.19 13.28
C ALA A 205 4.96 -0.64 13.51
N LEU A 206 4.94 -1.88 12.98
CA LEU A 206 3.81 -2.81 13.10
C LEU A 206 3.41 -3.12 14.55
N ILE A 207 4.36 -3.12 15.50
CA ILE A 207 4.06 -3.38 16.92
C ILE A 207 3.28 -2.21 17.51
N TYR A 208 3.70 -0.98 17.21
CA TYR A 208 3.00 0.22 17.65
C TYR A 208 1.64 0.34 16.98
N ALA A 209 1.52 -0.02 15.70
CA ALA A 209 0.21 -0.10 15.05
C ALA A 209 -0.72 -1.12 15.75
N ALA A 210 -0.21 -2.29 16.16
CA ALA A 210 -0.99 -3.27 16.92
C ALA A 210 -1.36 -2.78 18.34
N LEU A 211 -0.48 -2.05 19.02
CA LEU A 211 -0.82 -1.35 20.27
C LEU A 211 -1.91 -0.28 20.01
N GLY A 212 -1.85 0.43 18.88
CA GLY A 212 -2.91 1.33 18.42
C GLY A 212 -4.26 0.62 18.26
N GLU A 213 -4.32 -0.50 17.52
CA GLU A 213 -5.53 -1.33 17.36
C GLU A 213 -6.07 -1.79 18.73
N LEU A 214 -5.18 -2.22 19.61
CA LEU A 214 -5.52 -2.62 20.97
C LEU A 214 -6.20 -1.49 21.74
N TYR A 215 -5.60 -0.30 21.76
CA TYR A 215 -6.14 0.83 22.50
C TYR A 215 -7.40 1.40 21.85
N MET A 216 -7.58 1.24 20.53
CA MET A 216 -8.83 1.55 19.83
C MET A 216 -9.97 0.68 20.38
N LYS A 217 -9.74 -0.63 20.59
CA LYS A 217 -10.72 -1.51 21.23
C LYS A 217 -11.01 -1.15 22.68
N LYS A 218 -9.98 -0.72 23.42
CA LYS A 218 -10.13 -0.17 24.79
C LYS A 218 -10.79 1.22 24.82
N LYS A 219 -10.95 1.87 23.66
CA LYS A 219 -11.41 3.27 23.50
C LYS A 219 -10.52 4.30 24.21
N ASP A 220 -9.24 3.97 24.42
CA ASP A 220 -8.24 4.89 24.95
C ASP A 220 -7.58 5.66 23.80
N TYR A 221 -8.33 6.61 23.23
CA TYR A 221 -7.91 7.35 22.03
C TYR A 221 -6.60 8.14 22.23
N SER A 222 -6.26 8.51 23.46
CA SER A 222 -4.98 9.17 23.76
C SER A 222 -3.80 8.24 23.50
N LYS A 223 -3.89 6.98 23.97
CA LYS A 223 -2.85 5.98 23.68
C LYS A 223 -2.86 5.53 22.23
N VAL A 224 -4.01 5.55 21.55
CA VAL A 224 -4.08 5.29 20.11
C VAL A 224 -3.22 6.30 19.34
N ILE A 225 -3.43 7.59 19.62
CA ILE A 225 -2.68 8.69 19.00
C ILE A 225 -1.17 8.51 19.22
N GLU A 226 -0.74 8.28 20.46
CA GLU A 226 0.67 8.07 20.80
C GLU A 226 1.30 6.92 20.00
N ASN A 227 0.59 5.79 19.89
CA ASN A 227 1.11 4.59 19.26
C ASN A 227 1.12 4.70 17.72
N TYR A 228 0.11 5.30 17.09
CA TYR A 228 0.16 5.54 15.65
C TYR A 228 1.16 6.62 15.24
N GLN A 229 1.37 7.65 16.07
CA GLN A 229 2.47 8.60 15.85
C GLN A 229 3.84 7.90 15.89
N LYS A 230 4.06 6.97 16.82
CA LYS A 230 5.26 6.12 16.83
C LYS A 230 5.33 5.21 15.61
N ALA A 231 4.22 4.62 15.18
CA ALA A 231 4.19 3.79 13.98
C ALA A 231 4.61 4.59 12.73
N ILE A 232 4.09 5.81 12.56
CA ILE A 232 4.45 6.74 11.47
C ILE A 232 5.91 7.17 11.56
N LEU A 233 6.43 7.41 12.77
CA LEU A 233 7.85 7.75 12.99
C LEU A 233 8.78 6.65 12.44
N TYR A 234 8.43 5.38 12.62
CA TYR A 234 9.25 4.25 12.18
C TYR A 234 8.95 3.78 10.76
N ASP A 235 7.75 4.04 10.24
CA ASP A 235 7.36 3.77 8.85
C ASP A 235 6.36 4.84 8.37
N SER A 236 6.89 5.90 7.78
CA SER A 236 6.09 7.03 7.26
C SER A 236 5.46 6.75 5.91
N SER A 237 5.75 5.60 5.29
CA SER A 237 5.24 5.25 3.96
C SER A 237 3.87 4.59 4.01
N ASN A 238 3.48 4.09 5.18
CA ASN A 238 2.23 3.37 5.35
C ASN A 238 1.06 4.32 5.62
N ILE A 239 0.35 4.66 4.54
CA ILE A 239 -0.85 5.52 4.52
C ILE A 239 -1.89 5.09 5.56
N SER A 240 -2.03 3.78 5.84
CA SER A 240 -3.04 3.29 6.78
C SER A 240 -2.85 3.83 8.20
N TYR A 241 -1.61 4.14 8.62
CA TYR A 241 -1.36 4.71 9.93
C TYR A 241 -1.92 6.13 10.07
N HIS A 242 -1.87 6.94 9.00
CA HIS A 242 -2.50 8.25 8.97
C HIS A 242 -4.02 8.16 9.07
N ILE A 243 -4.63 7.16 8.42
CA ILE A 243 -6.08 6.91 8.49
C ILE A 243 -6.49 6.56 9.92
N GLU A 244 -5.81 5.62 10.56
CA GLU A 244 -6.12 5.19 11.93
C GLU A 244 -5.88 6.30 12.95
N LEU A 245 -4.82 7.11 12.76
CA LEU A 245 -4.55 8.29 13.57
C LEU A 245 -5.64 9.36 13.41
N ALA A 246 -6.10 9.61 12.18
CA ALA A 246 -7.20 10.53 11.90
C ALA A 246 -8.49 10.11 12.61
N GLN A 247 -8.83 8.82 12.57
CA GLN A 247 -9.99 8.26 13.26
C GLN A 247 -9.90 8.39 14.78
N ALA A 248 -8.68 8.27 15.34
CA ALA A 248 -8.44 8.48 16.76
C ALA A 248 -8.67 9.95 17.17
N TYR A 249 -8.16 10.91 16.38
CA TYR A 249 -8.43 12.33 16.57
C TYR A 249 -9.92 12.65 16.46
N GLU A 250 -10.60 12.11 15.44
CA GLU A 250 -12.03 12.27 15.24
C GLU A 250 -12.83 11.75 16.44
N SER A 251 -12.47 10.58 16.98
CA SER A 251 -13.11 9.99 18.14
C SER A 251 -12.90 10.80 19.43
N LYS A 252 -11.80 11.55 19.51
CA LYS A 252 -11.51 12.52 20.58
C LYS A 252 -12.21 13.86 20.37
N GLY A 253 -12.81 14.09 19.20
CA GLY A 253 -13.44 15.35 18.79
C GLY A 253 -12.47 16.39 18.20
N ASP A 254 -11.20 16.05 18.01
CA ASP A 254 -10.20 16.91 17.36
C ASP A 254 -10.34 16.80 15.83
N LEU A 255 -11.35 17.48 15.30
CA LEU A 255 -11.69 17.43 13.87
C LEU A 255 -10.63 18.12 12.99
N ASP A 256 -9.84 19.06 13.53
CA ASP A 256 -8.75 19.72 12.80
C ASP A 256 -7.60 18.76 12.54
N SER A 257 -7.15 18.06 13.59
CA SER A 257 -6.06 17.10 13.46
C SER A 257 -6.48 15.87 12.66
N ALA A 258 -7.74 15.41 12.81
CA ALA A 258 -8.30 14.35 11.96
C ALA A 258 -8.25 14.72 10.47
N LEU A 259 -8.67 15.94 10.12
CA LEU A 259 -8.65 16.42 8.74
C LEU A 259 -7.23 16.55 8.20
N SER A 260 -6.28 17.04 9.02
CA SER A 260 -4.87 17.13 8.63
C SER A 260 -4.30 15.77 8.25
N GLU A 261 -4.55 14.75 9.05
CA GLU A 261 -4.06 13.39 8.78
C GLU A 261 -4.74 12.75 7.56
N TYR A 262 -6.05 12.96 7.37
CA TYR A 262 -6.72 12.55 6.14
C TYR A 262 -6.15 13.25 4.90
N ASN A 263 -5.83 14.54 4.97
CA ASN A 263 -5.21 15.26 3.86
C ASN A 263 -3.80 14.75 3.54
N THR A 264 -3.02 14.40 4.56
CA THR A 264 -1.74 13.70 4.36
C THR A 264 -1.95 12.39 3.60
N ALA A 265 -2.93 11.58 4.02
CA ALA A 265 -3.26 10.32 3.34
C ALA A 265 -3.72 10.54 1.89
N ILE A 266 -4.55 11.57 1.63
CA ILE A 266 -5.02 11.94 0.28
C ILE A 266 -3.83 12.38 -0.59
N SER A 267 -2.87 13.12 -0.04
CA SER A 267 -1.69 13.57 -0.80
C SER A 267 -0.84 12.40 -1.30
N GLN A 268 -0.84 11.27 -0.57
CA GLN A 268 -0.12 10.05 -0.91
C GLN A 268 -0.93 9.13 -1.84
N ASN A 269 -2.26 9.15 -1.76
CA ASN A 269 -3.14 8.38 -2.64
C ASN A 269 -4.43 9.14 -2.98
N SER A 270 -4.33 10.09 -3.91
CA SER A 270 -5.43 10.98 -4.31
C SER A 270 -6.54 10.30 -5.11
N LYS A 271 -6.40 9.00 -5.42
CA LYS A 271 -7.41 8.22 -6.14
C LYS A 271 -8.20 7.28 -5.23
N ASP A 272 -7.94 7.30 -3.92
CA ASP A 272 -8.71 6.53 -2.96
C ASP A 272 -10.00 7.28 -2.60
N ALA A 273 -11.12 6.81 -3.17
CA ALA A 273 -12.44 7.37 -2.92
C ALA A 273 -12.82 7.38 -1.43
N LYS A 274 -12.33 6.40 -0.65
CA LYS A 274 -12.62 6.30 0.78
C LYS A 274 -11.99 7.47 1.54
N LEU A 275 -10.80 7.91 1.16
CA LEU A 275 -10.13 9.03 1.82
C LEU A 275 -10.89 10.35 1.61
N HIS A 276 -11.33 10.61 0.39
CA HIS A 276 -12.19 11.76 0.08
C HIS A 276 -13.53 11.69 0.84
N TYR A 277 -14.14 10.50 0.93
CA TYR A 277 -15.35 10.30 1.73
C TYR A 277 -15.13 10.60 3.23
N LEU A 278 -14.01 10.15 3.81
CA LEU A 278 -13.67 10.38 5.21
C LEU A 278 -13.40 11.88 5.46
N ALA A 279 -12.62 12.55 4.62
CA ALA A 279 -12.38 14.00 4.73
C ALA A 279 -13.67 14.82 4.58
N GLY A 280 -14.50 14.51 3.59
CA GLY A 280 -15.80 15.15 3.39
C GLY A 280 -16.75 14.94 4.58
N SER A 281 -16.70 13.77 5.22
CA SER A 281 -17.44 13.50 6.45
C SER A 281 -16.96 14.35 7.63
N ILE A 282 -15.65 14.58 7.76
CA ILE A 282 -15.10 15.50 8.77
C ILE A 282 -15.54 16.95 8.49
N TYR A 283 -15.44 17.44 7.26
CA TYR A 283 -15.93 18.79 6.91
C TYR A 283 -17.42 18.97 7.24
N ASN A 284 -18.26 17.97 6.95
CA ASN A 284 -19.68 18.00 7.30
C ASN A 284 -19.89 18.05 8.83
N LYS A 285 -19.09 17.32 9.62
CA LYS A 285 -19.13 17.42 11.09
C LYS A 285 -18.71 18.80 11.61
N LYS A 286 -17.78 19.47 10.93
CA LYS A 286 -17.35 20.85 11.23
C LYS A 286 -18.35 21.92 10.77
N GLY A 287 -19.34 21.56 9.95
CA GLY A 287 -20.30 22.49 9.37
C GLY A 287 -19.82 23.19 8.08
N ASP A 288 -18.65 22.82 7.55
CA ASP A 288 -18.16 23.33 6.26
C ASP A 288 -18.80 22.51 5.12
N PHE A 289 -20.09 22.77 4.88
CA PHE A 289 -20.88 21.98 3.93
C PHE A 289 -20.41 22.14 2.48
N LEU A 290 -19.77 23.25 2.14
CA LEU A 290 -19.21 23.48 0.81
C LEU A 290 -18.03 22.54 0.56
N LYS A 291 -17.00 22.56 1.41
CA LYS A 291 -15.86 21.63 1.27
C LYS A 291 -16.26 20.18 1.46
N ALA A 292 -17.21 19.91 2.34
CA ALA A 292 -17.77 18.56 2.47
C ALA A 292 -18.39 18.08 1.15
N SER A 293 -19.13 18.94 0.44
CA SER A 293 -19.70 18.62 -0.86
C SER A 293 -18.62 18.42 -1.93
N GLU A 294 -17.56 19.22 -1.95
CA GLU A 294 -16.44 19.08 -2.88
C GLU A 294 -15.77 17.71 -2.72
N GLU A 295 -15.34 17.36 -1.50
CA GLU A 295 -14.67 16.08 -1.22
C GLU A 295 -15.60 14.88 -1.47
N LEU A 296 -16.87 14.96 -1.07
CA LEU A 296 -17.83 13.89 -1.33
C LEU A 296 -18.15 13.74 -2.81
N THR A 297 -18.06 14.81 -3.60
CA THR A 297 -18.21 14.74 -5.06
C THR A 297 -17.05 13.96 -5.67
N LEU A 298 -15.80 14.25 -5.27
CA LEU A 298 -14.64 13.47 -5.69
C LEU A 298 -14.76 11.99 -5.31
N ALA A 299 -15.24 11.68 -4.10
CA ALA A 299 -15.49 10.31 -3.67
C ALA A 299 -16.51 9.58 -4.58
N VAL A 300 -17.60 10.26 -4.97
CA VAL A 300 -18.61 9.73 -5.89
C VAL A 300 -18.07 9.57 -7.31
N GLU A 301 -17.24 10.50 -7.78
CA GLU A 301 -16.63 10.41 -9.12
C GLU A 301 -15.66 9.23 -9.22
N LEU A 302 -14.86 9.00 -8.17
CA LEU A 302 -13.92 7.87 -8.10
C LEU A 302 -14.65 6.52 -7.95
N GLU A 303 -15.76 6.48 -7.20
CA GLU A 303 -16.59 5.28 -7.03
C GLU A 303 -18.08 5.54 -7.35
N ILE A 304 -18.39 5.66 -8.64
CA ILE A 304 -19.74 6.02 -9.11
C ILE A 304 -20.85 5.07 -8.69
N ASN A 305 -20.55 3.84 -8.28
CA ASN A 305 -21.54 2.86 -7.84
C ASN A 305 -21.71 2.81 -6.32
N ASN A 306 -20.96 3.60 -5.56
CA ASN A 306 -21.03 3.59 -4.10
C ASN A 306 -22.26 4.39 -3.61
N LYS A 307 -23.31 3.65 -3.22
CA LYS A 307 -24.57 4.23 -2.75
C LYS A 307 -24.40 5.09 -1.50
N LEU A 308 -23.52 4.68 -0.57
CA LEU A 308 -23.26 5.41 0.67
C LEU A 308 -22.71 6.81 0.38
N TYR A 309 -21.80 6.92 -0.58
CA TYR A 309 -21.19 8.22 -0.93
C TYR A 309 -22.22 9.16 -1.54
N LYS A 310 -23.05 8.66 -2.48
CA LYS A 310 -24.15 9.44 -3.08
C LYS A 310 -25.18 9.92 -2.06
N GLU A 311 -25.60 9.04 -1.16
CA GLU A 311 -26.56 9.38 -0.10
C GLU A 311 -25.99 10.41 0.88
N THR A 312 -24.68 10.30 1.19
CA THR A 312 -24.00 11.26 2.08
C THR A 312 -23.85 12.62 1.39
N LEU A 313 -23.46 12.65 0.12
CA LEU A 313 -23.36 13.86 -0.69
C LEU A 313 -24.71 14.60 -0.75
N ALA A 314 -25.79 13.90 -1.09
CA ALA A 314 -27.13 14.50 -1.16
C ALA A 314 -27.58 15.12 0.18
N LYS A 315 -27.27 14.44 1.31
CA LYS A 315 -27.54 14.97 2.66
C LYS A 315 -26.72 16.20 3.02
N VAL A 316 -25.49 16.31 2.51
CA VAL A 316 -24.64 17.48 2.72
C VAL A 316 -25.12 18.64 1.84
N GLN A 317 -25.42 18.39 0.57
CA GLN A 317 -25.91 19.39 -0.37
C GLN A 317 -27.23 20.02 0.06
N SER A 318 -28.15 19.27 0.69
CA SER A 318 -29.39 19.83 1.22
C SER A 318 -29.20 20.79 2.39
N LYS A 319 -28.03 20.79 3.04
CA LYS A 319 -27.66 21.74 4.09
C LYS A 319 -26.95 22.99 3.58
N ILE A 320 -26.49 22.97 2.33
CA ILE A 320 -25.88 24.15 1.71
C ILE A 320 -27.01 25.15 1.45
N PRO A 321 -26.95 26.38 2.00
CA PRO A 321 -27.96 27.38 1.73
C PRO A 321 -28.06 27.62 0.23
N VAL A 322 -29.22 27.34 -0.35
CA VAL A 322 -29.52 27.79 -1.71
C VAL A 322 -29.55 29.31 -1.63
N ALA A 323 -28.67 30.00 -2.35
CA ALA A 323 -28.77 31.43 -2.51
C ALA A 323 -30.17 31.73 -3.06
N THR A 324 -31.07 32.24 -2.23
CA THR A 324 -32.31 32.82 -2.74
C THR A 324 -31.89 34.01 -3.57
N PRO A 325 -32.16 34.05 -4.87
CA PRO A 325 -32.00 35.28 -5.62
C PRO A 325 -32.84 36.33 -4.89
N THR A 326 -32.20 37.34 -4.32
CA THR A 326 -32.92 38.52 -3.84
C THR A 326 -33.76 38.97 -5.03
N PRO A 327 -35.10 39.03 -4.90
CA PRO A 327 -35.92 39.56 -5.98
C PRO A 327 -35.31 40.91 -6.34
N VAL A 328 -34.86 41.06 -7.58
CA VAL A 328 -34.45 42.37 -8.08
C VAL A 328 -35.72 43.19 -8.01
N GLN A 329 -35.85 44.01 -6.97
CA GLN A 329 -36.79 45.10 -6.99
C GLN A 329 -36.27 45.99 -8.11
N LEU A 330 -36.89 45.88 -9.28
CA LEU A 330 -36.65 46.79 -10.38
C LEU A 330 -37.07 48.15 -9.86
N ASP A 331 -36.10 48.94 -9.40
CA ASP A 331 -36.32 50.36 -9.21
C ASP A 331 -36.87 50.90 -10.53
N PRO A 332 -37.86 51.81 -10.49
CA PRO A 332 -38.37 52.43 -11.71
C PRO A 332 -37.19 52.99 -12.50
N PRO A 333 -37.21 52.90 -13.85
CA PRO A 333 -36.06 53.26 -14.67
C PRO A 333 -35.61 54.66 -14.30
N VAL A 334 -34.45 54.74 -13.65
CA VAL A 334 -33.81 56.01 -13.34
C VAL A 334 -33.38 56.57 -14.68
N THR A 335 -34.06 57.63 -15.13
CA THR A 335 -33.57 58.44 -16.25
C THR A 335 -32.15 58.88 -15.92
N PRO A 336 -31.15 58.56 -16.76
CA PRO A 336 -29.77 58.93 -16.49
C PRO A 336 -29.71 60.44 -16.32
N VAL A 337 -29.26 60.92 -15.17
CA VAL A 337 -28.90 62.33 -15.00
C VAL A 337 -27.63 62.53 -15.81
N GLU A 338 -27.72 63.26 -16.92
CA GLU A 338 -26.57 63.69 -17.72
C GLU A 338 -25.53 64.33 -16.79
N GLY A 339 -24.34 63.72 -16.74
CA GLY A 339 -23.22 64.19 -15.92
C GLY A 339 -22.82 63.31 -14.73
N SER A 340 -23.54 62.21 -14.44
CA SER A 340 -23.15 61.30 -13.36
C SER A 340 -22.16 60.24 -13.87
N SER A 341 -20.87 60.37 -13.56
CA SER A 341 -19.90 59.30 -13.77
C SER A 341 -19.75 58.46 -12.49
N VAL A 342 -20.01 57.16 -12.59
CA VAL A 342 -19.59 56.19 -11.56
C VAL A 342 -18.18 55.75 -11.92
N SER A 343 -17.20 56.03 -11.06
CA SER A 343 -15.82 55.58 -11.25
C SER A 343 -15.62 54.20 -10.62
N LEU A 344 -15.43 53.19 -11.45
CA LEU A 344 -15.01 51.85 -11.02
C LEU A 344 -13.47 51.80 -11.03
N SER A 345 -12.82 51.50 -9.91
CA SER A 345 -11.39 51.20 -9.91
C SER A 345 -11.17 49.70 -9.78
N ILE A 346 -10.60 49.10 -10.83
CA ILE A 346 -10.24 47.68 -10.88
C ILE A 346 -8.76 47.58 -10.51
N LYS A 347 -8.43 46.86 -9.44
CA LYS A 347 -7.03 46.57 -9.09
C LYS A 347 -6.68 45.16 -9.57
N ILE A 348 -5.84 45.09 -10.60
CA ILE A 348 -5.35 43.84 -11.17
C ILE A 348 -4.06 43.45 -10.43
N LEU A 349 -3.98 42.21 -9.94
CA LEU A 349 -2.73 41.62 -9.46
C LEU A 349 -2.09 40.93 -10.67
N GLU A 350 -1.04 41.52 -11.24
CA GLU A 350 -0.33 40.94 -12.39
C GLU A 350 0.46 39.70 -11.95
N PRO A 351 0.22 38.50 -12.54
CA PRO A 351 1.17 37.41 -12.45
C PRO A 351 2.39 37.70 -13.36
N PRO A 352 3.54 37.06 -13.12
CA PRO A 352 4.70 37.21 -13.99
C PRO A 352 4.36 36.79 -15.43
N GLY A 353 4.44 37.72 -16.39
CA GLY A 353 4.27 37.46 -17.83
C GLY A 353 3.09 38.13 -18.55
N PHE A 354 2.25 38.91 -17.86
CA PHE A 354 1.22 39.74 -18.51
C PHE A 354 1.73 41.18 -18.72
N SER A 355 1.60 41.72 -19.94
CA SER A 355 2.28 42.99 -20.29
C SER A 355 1.35 44.18 -20.57
N GLN A 356 0.08 44.00 -20.98
CA GLN A 356 -0.87 45.14 -21.09
C GLN A 356 -2.31 44.72 -21.48
N GLY A 357 -3.30 45.51 -21.02
CA GLY A 357 -4.69 45.46 -21.49
C GLY A 357 -5.42 46.78 -21.22
N SER A 358 -6.45 47.07 -22.01
CA SER A 358 -7.36 48.20 -21.80
C SER A 358 -8.78 47.70 -21.54
N TYR A 359 -9.51 48.41 -20.69
CA TYR A 359 -10.88 48.04 -20.34
C TYR A 359 -11.79 49.26 -20.44
N GLN A 360 -12.98 49.04 -20.99
CA GLN A 360 -14.07 50.01 -20.97
C GLN A 360 -15.28 49.39 -20.27
N CYS A 361 -15.78 50.11 -19.27
CA CYS A 361 -16.95 49.73 -18.51
C CYS A 361 -18.07 50.73 -18.84
N ASN A 362 -19.24 50.23 -19.21
CA ASN A 362 -20.46 51.04 -19.29
C ASN A 362 -21.59 50.27 -18.61
N ALA A 363 -22.21 50.89 -17.60
CA ALA A 363 -23.41 50.58 -16.81
C ALA A 363 -23.88 49.11 -16.61
N SER A 364 -23.78 48.23 -17.60
CA SER A 364 -24.20 46.82 -17.58
C SER A 364 -23.26 45.85 -18.31
N LYS A 365 -22.16 46.33 -18.91
CA LYS A 365 -21.20 45.52 -19.68
C LYS A 365 -19.76 45.90 -19.37
N VAL A 366 -18.90 44.88 -19.28
CA VAL A 366 -17.44 45.05 -19.28
C VAL A 366 -16.90 44.51 -20.59
N ARG A 367 -16.26 45.39 -21.36
CA ARG A 367 -15.47 44.99 -22.53
C ARG A 367 -14.01 44.91 -22.11
N ILE A 368 -13.44 43.72 -22.21
CA ILE A 368 -12.04 43.46 -21.85
C ILE A 368 -11.27 43.24 -23.15
N VAL A 369 -10.28 44.09 -23.40
CA VAL A 369 -9.34 43.94 -24.51
C VAL A 369 -7.95 43.73 -23.91
N GLY A 370 -7.41 42.53 -24.08
CA GLY A 370 -6.13 42.15 -23.50
C GLY A 370 -5.16 41.61 -24.54
N ILE A 371 -3.86 41.76 -24.25
CA ILE A 371 -2.79 41.09 -24.98
C ILE A 371 -2.17 40.07 -24.01
N ALA A 372 -2.24 38.79 -24.37
CA ALA A 372 -1.52 37.74 -23.66
C ALA A 372 -0.27 37.34 -24.48
N THR A 373 0.89 37.42 -23.85
CA THR A 373 2.17 37.05 -24.49
C THR A 373 2.63 35.72 -23.89
N ALA A 374 2.44 34.63 -24.62
CA ALA A 374 2.96 33.32 -24.21
C ALA A 374 4.36 33.12 -24.82
N PRO A 375 5.31 32.47 -24.11
CA PRO A 375 6.55 32.02 -24.73
C PRO A 375 6.19 30.87 -25.68
N SER A 376 6.04 31.21 -26.97
CA SER A 376 5.81 30.34 -28.13
C SER A 376 4.41 29.72 -28.34
N GLY A 377 3.68 30.29 -29.30
CA GLY A 377 2.65 29.58 -30.08
C GLY A 377 1.17 29.79 -29.67
N SER A 378 0.29 29.76 -30.68
CA SER A 378 -1.16 29.95 -30.56
C SER A 378 -1.86 28.96 -29.62
N GLY A 379 -2.74 29.49 -28.75
CA GLY A 379 -3.57 28.75 -27.80
C GLY A 379 -5.04 29.18 -27.88
N ILE A 380 -5.93 28.41 -27.25
CA ILE A 380 -7.37 28.69 -27.17
C ILE A 380 -7.64 29.45 -25.86
N VAL A 381 -8.34 30.57 -25.96
CA VAL A 381 -8.77 31.37 -24.79
C VAL A 381 -10.23 31.05 -24.51
N GLU A 382 -10.53 30.51 -23.33
CA GLU A 382 -11.88 30.28 -22.85
C GLU A 382 -12.22 31.28 -21.74
N VAL A 383 -13.25 32.10 -21.99
CA VAL A 383 -13.79 33.01 -20.99
C VAL A 383 -14.93 32.30 -20.27
N LEU A 384 -14.74 32.07 -18.97
CA LEU A 384 -15.72 31.42 -18.10
C LEU A 384 -16.30 32.46 -17.15
N ILE A 385 -17.62 32.45 -17.01
CA ILE A 385 -18.33 33.17 -15.94
C ILE A 385 -19.00 32.09 -15.11
N ASP A 386 -18.62 31.95 -13.84
CA ASP A 386 -19.10 30.91 -12.92
C ASP A 386 -19.00 29.48 -13.47
N ASN A 387 -17.85 29.16 -14.09
CA ASN A 387 -17.57 27.88 -14.77
C ASN A 387 -18.51 27.54 -15.96
N VAL A 388 -19.28 28.51 -16.46
CA VAL A 388 -20.08 28.37 -17.70
C VAL A 388 -19.36 29.06 -18.87
N PRO A 389 -19.23 28.40 -20.05
CA PRO A 389 -18.65 29.02 -21.24
C PRO A 389 -19.46 30.24 -21.70
N ALA A 390 -18.83 31.41 -21.77
CA ALA A 390 -19.46 32.58 -22.39
C ALA A 390 -19.57 32.37 -23.91
N ARG A 391 -20.75 32.59 -24.50
CA ARG A 391 -20.92 32.53 -25.96
C ARG A 391 -20.19 33.70 -26.62
N LEU A 392 -19.03 33.43 -27.20
CA LEU A 392 -18.28 34.39 -28.00
C LEU A 392 -18.93 34.52 -29.39
N SER A 393 -19.54 35.67 -29.67
CA SER A 393 -20.00 35.99 -31.02
C SER A 393 -18.82 36.53 -31.85
N ARG A 394 -18.18 35.61 -32.59
CA ARG A 394 -17.35 35.86 -33.79
C ARG A 394 -15.91 36.35 -33.54
N VAL A 395 -14.95 35.46 -33.79
CA VAL A 395 -13.55 35.82 -34.08
C VAL A 395 -13.52 36.41 -35.49
N GLN A 396 -13.17 37.69 -35.65
CA GLN A 396 -12.79 38.21 -36.96
C GLN A 396 -11.28 38.00 -37.14
N GLU A 397 -10.91 36.96 -37.88
CA GLU A 397 -9.59 36.88 -38.50
C GLU A 397 -9.56 37.92 -39.62
N ASN A 398 -9.04 39.11 -39.34
CA ASN A 398 -8.41 39.99 -40.31
C ASN A 398 -7.81 41.19 -39.58
N TYR A 399 -6.49 41.21 -39.38
CA TYR A 399 -5.64 42.38 -39.63
C TYR A 399 -4.16 41.97 -39.66
N SER A 400 -3.45 42.54 -40.63
CA SER A 400 -2.04 42.32 -40.92
C SER A 400 -1.13 43.29 -40.17
N SER A 401 0.01 42.74 -39.74
CA SER A 401 1.35 43.33 -39.74
C SER A 401 1.57 44.64 -38.97
N GLU A 402 1.98 44.51 -37.71
CA GLU A 402 3.36 44.82 -37.29
C GLU A 402 3.63 44.15 -35.93
N ILE A 403 4.45 43.10 -35.96
CA ILE A 403 4.87 42.31 -34.80
C ILE A 403 6.22 42.88 -34.31
N PRO A 404 6.42 43.24 -33.03
CA PRO A 404 7.76 43.40 -32.49
C PRO A 404 8.45 42.03 -32.45
N ARG A 405 9.67 41.95 -32.98
CA ARG A 405 10.49 40.74 -33.00
C ARG A 405 10.87 40.31 -31.58
N GLU A 406 10.05 39.46 -30.98
CA GLU A 406 10.32 38.44 -29.94
C GLU A 406 9.07 38.27 -29.05
N GLY A 407 8.22 37.30 -29.38
CA GLY A 407 7.03 36.93 -28.62
C GLY A 407 5.80 36.71 -29.50
N SER A 408 5.12 35.57 -29.32
CA SER A 408 3.84 35.28 -30.01
C SER A 408 2.71 35.89 -29.19
N SER A 409 2.27 37.08 -29.53
CA SER A 409 1.17 37.77 -28.83
C SER A 409 -0.18 37.29 -29.38
N LEU A 410 -1.12 36.95 -28.49
CA LEU A 410 -2.52 36.67 -28.83
C LEU A 410 -3.37 37.84 -28.32
N GLN A 411 -4.07 38.53 -29.22
CA GLN A 411 -5.05 39.54 -28.87
C GLN A 411 -6.42 38.87 -28.74
N PHE A 412 -7.11 39.10 -27.63
CA PHE A 412 -8.44 38.56 -27.39
C PHE A 412 -9.42 39.69 -27.07
N GLU A 413 -10.67 39.49 -27.50
CA GLU A 413 -11.79 40.38 -27.25
C GLU A 413 -12.98 39.56 -26.73
N GLY A 414 -13.57 40.00 -25.61
CA GLY A 414 -14.74 39.36 -25.03
C GLY A 414 -15.67 40.37 -24.36
N GLU A 415 -16.98 40.12 -24.46
CA GLU A 415 -18.00 40.82 -23.69
C GLU A 415 -18.48 39.91 -22.54
N ALA A 416 -18.48 40.44 -21.32
CA ALA A 416 -19.11 39.80 -20.17
C ALA A 416 -20.31 40.62 -19.69
N LEU A 417 -21.42 39.93 -19.40
CA LEU A 417 -22.58 40.52 -18.73
C LEU A 417 -22.33 40.43 -17.22
N LEU A 418 -22.36 41.56 -16.52
CA LEU A 418 -22.23 41.56 -15.05
C LEU A 418 -23.60 41.34 -14.42
N THR A 419 -23.80 40.21 -13.77
CA THR A 419 -24.92 40.01 -12.84
C THR A 419 -24.51 40.46 -11.44
N LEU A 420 -25.37 41.26 -10.79
CA LEU A 420 -25.13 41.76 -9.43
C LEU A 420 -25.13 40.59 -8.43
N GLY A 421 -23.93 40.20 -7.98
CA GLY A 421 -23.74 39.14 -6.98
C GLY A 421 -22.32 38.57 -6.96
N ASP A 422 -21.61 38.59 -8.09
CA ASP A 422 -20.35 37.89 -8.24
C ASP A 422 -19.15 38.85 -8.17
N ASN A 423 -18.32 38.67 -7.14
CA ASN A 423 -17.13 39.47 -6.90
C ASN A 423 -15.89 38.96 -7.65
N HIS A 424 -16.02 37.94 -8.49
CA HIS A 424 -14.90 37.28 -9.15
C HIS A 424 -15.19 36.97 -10.62
N VAL A 425 -14.32 37.41 -11.52
CA VAL A 425 -14.33 37.01 -12.94
C VAL A 425 -13.08 36.19 -13.20
N LYS A 426 -13.21 34.96 -13.71
CA LYS A 426 -12.08 34.06 -13.95
C LYS A 426 -11.85 33.86 -15.45
N ILE A 427 -10.69 34.29 -15.94
CA ILE A 427 -10.27 34.05 -17.33
C ILE A 427 -9.28 32.88 -17.35
N SER A 428 -9.50 31.91 -18.23
CA SER A 428 -8.61 30.76 -18.41
C SER A 428 -8.03 30.73 -19.83
N ALA A 429 -6.73 30.50 -19.96
CA ALA A 429 -6.06 30.26 -21.23
C ALA A 429 -5.33 28.91 -21.17
N MET A 430 -5.33 28.17 -22.28
CA MET A 430 -4.59 26.91 -22.41
C MET A 430 -3.48 27.04 -23.45
N ASP A 431 -2.28 26.61 -23.08
CA ASP A 431 -1.17 26.50 -24.01
C ASP A 431 -1.16 25.14 -24.76
N LYS A 432 -0.23 24.97 -25.71
CA LYS A 432 -0.11 23.73 -26.51
C LYS A 432 0.27 22.49 -25.69
N THR A 433 0.74 22.64 -24.46
CA THR A 433 1.05 21.54 -23.53
C THR A 433 -0.16 21.13 -22.67
N ARG A 434 -1.32 21.77 -22.87
CA ARG A 434 -2.52 21.68 -22.01
C ARG A 434 -2.30 22.19 -20.59
N THR A 435 -1.28 23.02 -20.40
CA THR A 435 -1.08 23.70 -19.11
C THR A 435 -2.06 24.86 -19.03
N ARG A 436 -2.87 24.88 -17.96
CA ARG A 436 -3.92 25.87 -17.75
C ARG A 436 -3.35 27.07 -17.00
N ILE A 437 -3.48 28.26 -17.60
CA ILE A 437 -3.17 29.53 -16.95
C ILE A 437 -4.50 30.18 -16.56
N GLU A 438 -4.65 30.50 -15.28
CA GLU A 438 -5.88 31.08 -14.74
C GLU A 438 -5.60 32.45 -14.14
N THR A 439 -6.41 33.44 -14.50
CA THR A 439 -6.40 34.77 -13.90
C THR A 439 -7.76 35.06 -13.29
N ILE A 440 -7.79 35.38 -12.00
CA ILE A 440 -9.00 35.74 -11.27
C ILE A 440 -8.98 37.25 -11.03
N PHE A 441 -9.97 37.95 -11.59
CA PHE A 441 -10.24 39.36 -11.33
C PHE A 441 -11.19 39.45 -10.14
N ILE A 442 -10.83 40.25 -9.13
CA ILE A 442 -11.70 40.55 -7.99
C ILE A 442 -12.36 41.91 -8.25
N ILE A 443 -13.66 41.94 -8.44
CA ILE A 443 -14.41 43.18 -8.62
C ILE A 443 -14.86 43.65 -7.24
N LYS A 444 -14.33 44.79 -6.79
CA LYS A 444 -14.78 45.46 -5.56
C LYS A 444 -15.59 46.70 -5.94
N ARG A 445 -16.76 46.84 -5.31
CA ARG A 445 -17.50 48.10 -5.29
C ARG A 445 -16.71 49.11 -4.46
N LEU A 446 -16.39 50.27 -5.04
CA LEU A 446 -15.91 51.41 -4.27
C LEU A 446 -17.11 52.25 -3.83
N GLU A 447 -17.01 52.83 -2.63
CA GLU A 447 -18.03 53.71 -2.05
C GLU A 447 -18.28 54.97 -2.88
#